data_AF-A0A4V1AVU7-F1
#
_entry.id   AF-A0A4V1AVU7-F1
#
_cell.length_a   1.000
_cell.length_b   1.000
_cell.length_c   1.000
_cell.angle_alpha   90.00
_cell.angle_beta   90.00
_cell.angle_gamma   90.00
#
_symmetry.space_group_name_H-M   'P 1'
#
loop_
_entity.id
_entity.type
_entity.pdbx_description
1 polymer ?
#
loop_
_entity_poly.entity_id
_entity_poly.type
_entity_poly.pdbx_seq_one_letter_code
_entity_poly.pdbx_strand_id
1 'polypeptide(L)'
;MPMSISGFLAENDTEFLPSENLILLSQNKQLIEMMAYEIAWRPNDLQTHVRRLLLSISCRDGAQSYGALLDLYIALGEKGRQLRQRMLLLASPMLTAEQNKMLREKLEQGVSRFDSMPVSVESILTEAVIGSTKLVHRKNVLSNNKADLLVEAKEFLAYGQVQEAQDLLEQLCLRDPTDIEVTEELLSIYKHGRDQQALSKMTKCLEEQGFPLPPQWEALAEQLNKTLKK
;
A
#
# COMPACT_ATOMS: atom_id res chain seq x y z
N MET A 1 13.70 18.07 -61.06
CA MET A 1 13.72 16.63 -60.73
C MET A 1 13.82 16.48 -59.23
N PRO A 2 12.90 15.77 -58.57
CA PRO A 2 12.93 15.52 -57.14
C PRO A 2 13.78 14.27 -56.85
N MET A 3 14.63 14.29 -55.82
CA MET A 3 15.26 13.08 -55.30
C MET A 3 14.77 12.83 -53.87
N SER A 4 14.27 11.61 -53.68
CA SER A 4 13.54 11.12 -52.52
C SER A 4 14.29 11.23 -51.21
N ILE A 5 13.57 11.66 -50.17
CA ILE A 5 13.90 11.36 -48.78
C ILE A 5 13.32 9.96 -48.50
N SER A 6 14.18 8.94 -48.52
CA SER A 6 13.91 7.63 -47.94
C SER A 6 15.20 7.12 -47.32
N GLY A 7 15.24 7.06 -45.99
CA GLY A 7 16.38 6.51 -45.25
C GLY A 7 16.40 6.91 -43.78
N PHE A 8 15.25 6.89 -43.10
CA PHE A 8 15.21 6.90 -41.64
C PHE A 8 14.80 5.51 -41.21
N LEU A 9 15.76 4.69 -40.74
CA LEU A 9 15.59 3.75 -39.64
C LEU A 9 16.94 3.08 -39.30
N ALA A 10 17.28 3.23 -38.02
CA ALA A 10 18.04 2.32 -37.18
C ALA A 10 19.55 2.15 -37.45
N GLU A 11 20.36 2.99 -36.82
CA GLU A 11 21.63 2.54 -36.24
C GLU A 11 21.78 3.10 -34.81
N ASN A 12 22.28 2.22 -33.94
CA ASN A 12 22.48 2.42 -32.51
C ASN A 12 23.60 3.43 -32.23
N ASP A 13 23.29 4.72 -32.26
CA ASP A 13 24.21 5.74 -31.77
C ASP A 13 24.14 5.81 -30.24
N THR A 14 25.04 5.05 -29.61
CA THR A 14 25.58 5.41 -28.29
C THR A 14 26.47 6.64 -28.47
N GLU A 15 25.84 7.76 -28.79
CA GLU A 15 26.50 9.05 -28.91
C GLU A 15 27.12 9.42 -27.56
N PHE A 16 28.44 9.52 -27.58
CA PHE A 16 29.26 10.03 -26.49
C PHE A 16 28.67 11.37 -26.04
N LEU A 17 28.04 11.42 -24.86
CA LEU A 17 27.50 12.66 -24.32
C LEU A 17 28.64 13.69 -24.23
N PRO A 18 28.51 14.88 -24.84
CA PRO A 18 29.53 15.92 -24.77
C PRO A 18 29.94 16.18 -23.32
N SER A 19 31.23 16.38 -23.05
CA SER A 19 31.78 16.61 -21.71
C SER A 19 31.05 17.73 -20.95
N GLU A 20 30.58 18.76 -21.65
CA GLU A 20 29.77 19.85 -21.10
C GLU A 20 28.41 19.37 -20.55
N ASN A 21 27.74 18.45 -21.23
CA ASN A 21 26.50 17.84 -20.75
C ASN A 21 26.74 16.96 -19.53
N LEU A 22 27.87 16.22 -19.50
CA LEU A 22 28.27 15.46 -18.31
C LEU A 22 28.53 16.35 -17.09
N ILE A 23 29.22 17.48 -17.30
CA ILE A 23 29.48 18.46 -16.24
C ILE A 23 28.16 19.04 -15.74
N LEU A 24 27.26 19.46 -16.63
CA LEU A 24 25.96 20.02 -16.26
C LEU A 24 25.08 19.01 -15.51
N LEU A 25 25.04 17.75 -15.96
CA LEU A 25 24.30 16.67 -15.29
C LEU A 25 24.87 16.39 -13.89
N SER A 26 26.20 16.38 -13.74
CA SER A 26 26.84 16.17 -12.43
C SER A 26 26.58 17.34 -11.46
N GLN A 27 26.61 18.58 -11.95
CA GLN A 27 26.27 19.77 -11.17
C GLN A 27 24.79 19.76 -10.76
N ASN A 28 23.88 19.39 -11.66
CA ASN A 28 22.46 19.30 -11.36
C ASN A 28 22.18 18.22 -10.31
N LYS A 29 22.87 17.08 -10.36
CA LYS A 29 22.75 16.04 -9.34
C LYS A 29 23.22 16.51 -7.97
N GLN A 30 24.38 17.18 -7.90
CA GLN A 30 24.89 17.78 -6.66
C GLN A 30 23.93 18.82 -6.08
N LEU A 31 23.29 19.63 -6.93
CA LEU A 31 22.28 20.60 -6.51
C LEU A 31 21.02 19.91 -5.96
N ILE A 32 20.55 18.82 -6.59
CA ILE A 32 19.42 18.03 -6.09
C ILE A 32 19.74 17.46 -4.69
N GLU A 33 20.93 16.90 -4.50
CA GLU A 33 21.38 16.38 -3.20
C GLU A 33 21.48 17.49 -2.13
N MET A 34 22.03 18.66 -2.48
CA MET A 34 22.07 19.81 -1.56
C MET A 34 20.67 20.27 -1.15
N MET A 35 19.75 20.40 -2.11
CA MET A 35 18.35 20.75 -1.84
C MET A 35 17.66 19.67 -0.99
N ALA A 36 18.06 18.40 -1.13
CA ALA A 36 17.56 17.33 -0.30
C ALA A 36 17.92 17.53 1.17
N TYR A 37 19.18 17.87 1.47
CA TYR A 37 19.58 18.25 2.81
C TYR A 37 18.78 19.45 3.33
N GLU A 38 18.62 20.51 2.52
CA GLU A 38 17.83 21.68 2.93
C GLU A 38 16.39 21.33 3.29
N ILE A 39 15.74 20.44 2.53
CA ILE A 39 14.37 19.98 2.79
C ILE A 39 14.28 19.18 4.09
N ALA A 40 15.26 18.32 4.37
CA ALA A 40 15.30 17.59 5.64
C ALA A 40 15.38 18.54 6.85
N TRP A 41 16.12 19.64 6.71
CA TRP A 41 16.27 20.66 7.77
C TRP A 41 15.11 21.67 7.81
N ARG A 42 14.49 21.98 6.68
CA ARG A 42 13.42 22.98 6.52
C ARG A 42 12.28 22.43 5.66
N PRO A 43 11.49 21.49 6.20
CA PRO A 43 10.48 20.76 5.41
C PRO A 43 9.35 21.65 4.86
N ASN A 44 9.13 22.82 5.44
CA ASN A 44 8.09 23.76 5.02
C ASN A 44 8.56 24.76 3.95
N ASP A 45 9.82 24.69 3.48
CA ASP A 45 10.31 25.55 2.42
C ASP A 45 9.83 25.07 1.04
N LEU A 46 8.64 25.52 0.66
CA LEU A 46 7.99 25.17 -0.60
C LEU A 46 8.81 25.57 -1.83
N GLN A 47 9.65 26.61 -1.72
CA GLN A 47 10.46 27.05 -2.86
C GLN A 47 11.53 26.00 -3.18
N THR A 48 12.17 25.44 -2.16
CA THR A 48 13.18 24.39 -2.32
C THR A 48 12.56 23.10 -2.87
N HIS A 49 11.37 22.71 -2.40
CA HIS A 49 10.63 21.57 -2.97
C HIS A 49 10.33 21.72 -4.46
N VAL A 50 9.79 22.88 -4.87
CA VAL A 50 9.45 23.14 -6.27
C VAL A 50 10.71 23.20 -7.14
N ARG A 51 11.79 23.83 -6.66
CA ARG A 51 13.07 23.88 -7.39
C ARG A 51 13.65 22.49 -7.59
N ARG A 52 13.69 21.66 -6.54
CA ARG A 52 14.17 20.28 -6.62
C ARG A 52 13.38 19.51 -7.66
N LEU A 53 12.04 19.56 -7.61
CA LEU A 53 11.18 18.89 -8.58
C LEU A 53 11.45 19.32 -10.03
N LEU A 54 11.51 20.63 -10.30
CA LEU A 54 11.72 21.13 -11.65
C LEU A 54 13.10 20.73 -12.20
N LEU A 55 14.11 20.69 -11.34
CA LEU A 55 15.45 20.23 -11.70
C LEU A 55 15.46 18.73 -12.00
N SER A 56 14.78 17.91 -11.18
CA SER A 56 14.61 16.47 -11.42
C SER A 56 13.90 16.19 -12.76
N ILE A 57 12.85 16.95 -13.08
CA ILE A 57 12.15 16.85 -14.39
C ILE A 57 13.10 17.22 -15.54
N SER A 58 13.90 18.28 -15.37
CA SER A 58 14.86 18.73 -16.39
C SER A 58 15.95 17.70 -16.67
N CYS A 59 16.35 16.94 -15.64
CA CYS A 59 17.27 15.80 -15.75
C CYS A 59 16.60 14.52 -16.30
N ARG A 60 15.29 14.54 -16.56
CA ARG A 60 14.49 13.36 -16.99
C ARG A 60 14.60 12.16 -16.04
N ASP A 61 14.81 12.42 -14.76
CA ASP A 61 14.90 11.39 -13.74
C ASP A 61 13.53 11.18 -13.10
N GLY A 62 12.85 10.10 -13.50
CA GLY A 62 11.52 9.78 -13.01
C GLY A 62 11.48 9.44 -11.52
N ALA A 63 12.52 8.80 -10.98
CA ALA A 63 12.58 8.45 -9.56
C ALA A 63 12.73 9.70 -8.70
N GLN A 64 13.65 10.59 -9.07
CA GLN A 64 13.85 11.88 -8.41
C GLN A 64 12.61 12.78 -8.53
N SER A 65 12.01 12.83 -9.72
CA SER A 65 10.80 13.62 -9.95
C SER A 65 9.64 13.14 -9.09
N TYR A 66 9.46 11.81 -8.97
CA TYR A 66 8.44 11.24 -8.10
C TYR A 66 8.71 11.55 -6.62
N GLY A 67 9.94 11.32 -6.14
CA GLY A 67 10.32 11.59 -4.74
C GLY A 67 10.14 13.06 -4.35
N ALA A 68 10.59 13.98 -5.20
CA ALA A 68 10.44 15.41 -4.96
C ALA A 68 8.97 15.87 -4.99
N LEU A 69 8.16 15.30 -5.88
CA LEU A 69 6.73 15.61 -5.94
C LEU A 69 5.98 15.07 -4.71
N LEU A 70 6.36 13.89 -4.23
CA LEU A 70 5.80 13.30 -3.02
C LEU A 70 6.12 14.15 -1.78
N ASP A 71 7.37 14.59 -1.65
CA ASP A 71 7.80 15.51 -0.57
C ASP A 71 7.03 16.83 -0.60
N LEU A 72 6.78 17.38 -1.79
CA LEU A 72 5.97 18.58 -1.94
C LEU A 72 4.51 18.36 -1.49
N TYR A 73 3.92 17.20 -1.80
CA TYR A 73 2.57 16.87 -1.34
C TYR A 73 2.50 16.77 0.19
N ILE A 74 3.53 16.20 0.83
CA ILE A 74 3.62 16.11 2.29
C ILE A 74 3.78 17.50 2.91
N ALA A 75 4.66 18.34 2.36
CA ALA A 75 4.90 19.70 2.86
C ALA A 75 3.66 20.61 2.73
N LEU A 76 2.86 20.41 1.68
CA LEU A 76 1.61 21.16 1.48
C LEU A 76 0.46 20.66 2.35
N GLY A 77 0.47 19.37 2.74
CA GLY A 77 -0.62 18.73 3.45
C GLY A 77 -1.96 18.94 2.74
N GLU A 78 -2.99 19.28 3.52
CA GLU A 78 -4.34 19.54 2.99
C GLU A 78 -4.42 20.84 2.16
N LYS A 79 -3.42 21.71 2.24
CA LYS A 79 -3.40 23.00 1.54
C LYS A 79 -2.78 22.84 0.14
N GLY A 80 -2.87 23.88 -0.69
CA GLY A 80 -2.08 23.95 -1.93
C GLY A 80 -2.49 23.01 -3.07
N ARG A 81 -3.77 22.60 -3.15
CA ARG A 81 -4.31 21.80 -4.26
C ARG A 81 -3.88 22.29 -5.64
N GLN A 82 -3.98 23.60 -5.90
CA GLN A 82 -3.62 24.17 -7.21
C GLN A 82 -2.14 23.96 -7.55
N LEU A 83 -1.25 24.09 -6.56
CA LEU A 83 0.17 23.84 -6.74
C LEU A 83 0.44 22.35 -6.99
N ARG A 84 -0.18 21.46 -6.21
CA ARG A 84 -0.12 20.01 -6.44
C ARG A 84 -0.55 19.63 -7.85
N GLN A 85 -1.70 20.12 -8.29
CA GLN A 85 -2.22 19.87 -9.64
C GLN A 85 -1.26 20.35 -10.73
N ARG A 86 -0.73 21.57 -10.60
CA ARG A 86 0.21 22.13 -11.57
C ARG A 86 1.50 21.32 -11.63
N MET A 87 2.08 20.98 -10.48
CA MET A 87 3.34 20.24 -10.40
C MET A 87 3.18 18.79 -10.88
N LEU A 88 2.05 18.15 -10.57
CA LEU A 88 1.72 16.83 -11.10
C LEU A 88 1.59 16.84 -12.62
N LEU A 89 0.97 17.87 -13.21
CA LEU A 89 0.86 17.97 -14.67
C LEU A 89 2.24 18.04 -15.33
N LEU A 90 3.18 18.80 -14.75
CA LEU A 90 4.54 18.93 -15.26
C LEU A 90 5.35 17.63 -15.10
N ALA A 91 5.19 16.93 -13.98
CA ALA A 91 5.90 15.68 -13.70
C ALA A 91 5.28 14.45 -14.38
N SER A 92 4.01 14.52 -14.80
CA SER A 92 3.22 13.39 -15.34
C SER A 92 3.95 12.56 -16.40
N PRO A 93 4.69 13.15 -17.36
CA PRO A 93 5.42 12.40 -18.38
C PRO A 93 6.55 11.52 -17.84
N MET A 94 7.09 11.84 -16.66
CA MET A 94 8.21 11.13 -16.03
C MET A 94 7.75 10.06 -15.01
N LEU A 95 6.43 10.00 -14.75
CA LEU A 95 5.83 9.16 -13.73
C LEU A 95 5.19 7.91 -14.35
N THR A 96 5.14 6.82 -13.60
CA THR A 96 4.38 5.63 -14.00
C THR A 96 2.87 5.90 -13.96
N ALA A 97 2.08 5.05 -14.63
CA ALA A 97 0.62 5.16 -14.61
C ALA A 97 0.06 5.04 -13.18
N GLU A 98 0.63 4.15 -12.36
CA GLU A 98 0.25 3.94 -10.97
C GLU A 98 0.55 5.18 -10.11
N GLN A 99 1.76 5.73 -10.20
CA GLN A 99 2.15 6.94 -9.47
C GLN A 99 1.26 8.13 -9.83
N ASN A 100 1.00 8.31 -11.13
CA ASN A 100 0.08 9.32 -11.63
C ASN A 100 -1.33 9.15 -11.04
N LYS A 101 -1.86 7.92 -11.03
CA LYS A 101 -3.20 7.64 -10.49
C LYS A 101 -3.28 7.99 -8.99
N MET A 102 -2.35 7.47 -8.19
CA MET A 102 -2.31 7.67 -6.74
C MET A 102 -2.19 9.16 -6.36
N LEU A 103 -1.31 9.91 -7.04
CA LEU A 103 -1.14 11.34 -6.79
C LEU A 103 -2.35 12.19 -7.22
N ARG A 104 -3.11 11.73 -8.23
CA ARG A 104 -4.39 12.38 -8.63
C ARG A 104 -5.47 12.20 -7.56
N GLU A 105 -5.59 11.01 -7.01
CA GLU A 105 -6.55 10.70 -5.93
C GLU A 105 -6.27 11.52 -4.66
N LYS A 106 -5.02 11.95 -4.47
CA LYS A 106 -4.57 12.77 -3.33
C LYS A 106 -4.54 14.28 -3.62
N LEU A 107 -5.19 14.77 -4.67
CA LEU A 107 -5.19 16.21 -5.02
C LEU A 107 -5.97 17.12 -4.07
N GLU A 108 -7.01 16.62 -3.40
CA GLU A 108 -7.75 17.40 -2.40
C GLU A 108 -7.05 17.30 -1.04
N GLN A 109 -7.04 16.11 -0.45
CA GLN A 109 -6.60 15.85 0.93
C GLN A 109 -5.08 15.92 1.16
N GLY A 110 -4.27 15.81 0.11
CA GLY A 110 -2.81 15.78 0.24
C GLY A 110 -2.30 14.38 0.53
N VAL A 111 -1.01 14.27 0.79
CA VAL A 111 -0.39 13.02 1.24
C VAL A 111 0.09 13.24 2.65
N SER A 112 -0.30 12.34 3.55
CA SER A 112 0.32 12.21 4.86
C SER A 112 1.52 11.28 4.78
N ARG A 113 2.51 11.46 5.66
CA ARG A 113 3.67 10.54 5.79
C ARG A 113 3.30 9.08 6.03
N PHE A 114 2.07 8.81 6.48
CA PHE A 114 1.56 7.46 6.77
C PHE A 114 0.69 6.87 5.65
N ASP A 115 0.43 7.62 4.57
CA ASP A 115 -0.36 7.13 3.46
C ASP A 115 0.39 6.03 2.71
N SER A 116 -0.35 4.99 2.29
CA SER A 116 0.19 3.93 1.44
C SER A 116 0.39 4.47 0.02
N MET A 117 1.60 4.92 -0.29
CA MET A 117 2.02 5.39 -1.61
C MET A 117 3.06 4.44 -2.21
N PRO A 118 3.20 4.37 -3.55
CA PRO A 118 4.31 3.65 -4.17
C PRO A 118 5.64 4.11 -3.57
N VAL A 119 6.51 3.17 -3.22
CA VAL A 119 7.77 3.44 -2.52
C VAL A 119 8.66 4.33 -3.39
N SER A 120 9.27 5.34 -2.77
CA SER A 120 10.31 6.16 -3.38
C SER A 120 11.52 6.24 -2.46
N VAL A 121 12.68 5.78 -2.95
CA VAL A 121 13.97 5.98 -2.24
C VAL A 121 14.44 7.43 -2.32
N GLU A 122 13.89 8.20 -3.27
CA GLU A 122 14.27 9.61 -3.51
C GLU A 122 13.38 10.61 -2.78
N SER A 123 12.38 10.14 -2.02
CA SER A 123 11.57 10.99 -1.15
C SER A 123 12.23 11.10 0.23
N ILE A 124 12.29 12.32 0.75
CA ILE A 124 12.99 12.69 1.99
C ILE A 124 12.03 12.73 3.17
N LEU A 125 10.80 13.20 2.91
CA LEU A 125 9.79 13.43 3.93
C LEU A 125 8.83 12.24 4.08
N THR A 126 8.81 11.33 3.10
CA THR A 126 8.17 10.04 3.31
C THR A 126 9.02 9.30 4.33
N GLU A 127 8.41 8.80 5.41
CA GLU A 127 9.03 7.74 6.19
C GLU A 127 9.12 6.53 5.26
N ALA A 128 10.22 6.44 4.53
CA ALA A 128 10.60 5.21 3.88
C ALA A 128 10.71 4.20 5.02
N VAL A 129 9.73 3.32 5.14
CA VAL A 129 9.81 2.13 5.99
C VAL A 129 10.85 1.22 5.33
N ILE A 130 12.13 1.60 5.39
CA ILE A 130 13.28 0.74 5.11
C ILE A 130 13.52 -0.01 6.41
N GLY A 131 12.69 -1.02 6.62
CA GLY A 131 12.60 -1.74 7.88
C GLY A 131 11.14 -1.95 8.22
N SER A 132 10.60 -3.07 7.75
CA SER A 132 9.28 -3.54 8.16
C SER A 132 9.26 -3.72 9.68
N THR A 133 8.77 -2.73 10.42
CA THR A 133 8.20 -2.96 11.76
C THR A 133 6.76 -3.47 11.65
N LYS A 134 6.22 -3.60 10.44
CA LYS A 134 5.18 -4.58 10.09
C LYS A 134 5.85 -5.86 9.60
N LEU A 135 6.22 -6.73 10.54
CA LEU A 135 6.50 -8.14 10.27
C LEU A 135 5.27 -8.91 9.76
N VAL A 136 4.09 -8.28 9.76
CA VAL A 136 2.85 -8.83 9.22
C VAL A 136 2.39 -7.97 8.04
N HIS A 137 2.63 -8.45 6.83
CA HIS A 137 1.82 -8.06 5.69
C HIS A 137 0.47 -8.72 5.87
N ARG A 138 -0.53 -7.95 6.33
CA ARG A 138 -1.93 -8.30 6.04
C ARG A 138 -2.05 -8.24 4.53
N LYS A 139 -1.95 -9.40 3.90
CA LYS A 139 -2.33 -9.64 2.51
C LYS A 139 -3.83 -9.34 2.45
N ASN A 140 -4.19 -8.08 2.22
CA ASN A 140 -5.43 -7.82 1.50
C ASN A 140 -5.15 -8.20 0.04
N VAL A 141 -4.89 -9.50 -0.21
CA VAL A 141 -5.15 -10.03 -1.53
C VAL A 141 -6.64 -9.89 -1.65
N LEU A 142 -7.04 -9.14 -2.65
CA LEU A 142 -8.34 -9.31 -3.28
C LEU A 142 -8.39 -10.71 -3.93
N SER A 143 -8.12 -11.78 -3.17
CA SER A 143 -8.60 -13.11 -3.53
C SER A 143 -10.02 -13.11 -3.02
N ASN A 144 -10.92 -12.74 -3.91
CA ASN A 144 -12.36 -12.97 -3.75
C ASN A 144 -12.70 -14.46 -3.78
N ASN A 145 -11.69 -15.34 -3.69
CA ASN A 145 -11.81 -16.77 -3.75
C ASN A 145 -11.74 -17.35 -2.34
N LYS A 146 -12.87 -17.88 -1.88
CA LYS A 146 -13.06 -18.56 -0.59
C LYS A 146 -11.99 -19.63 -0.33
N ALA A 147 -11.58 -20.36 -1.37
CA ALA A 147 -10.57 -21.42 -1.25
C ALA A 147 -9.20 -20.87 -0.81
N ASP A 148 -8.80 -19.69 -1.29
CA ASP A 148 -7.51 -19.10 -0.95
C ASP A 148 -7.50 -18.58 0.50
N LEU A 149 -8.63 -18.03 0.97
CA LEU A 149 -8.78 -17.53 2.34
C LEU A 149 -8.85 -18.66 3.38
N LEU A 150 -9.41 -19.82 3.00
CA LEU A 150 -9.43 -21.01 3.86
C LEU A 150 -8.03 -21.63 3.98
N VAL A 151 -7.27 -21.66 2.88
CA VAL A 151 -5.85 -22.06 2.91
C VAL A 151 -5.04 -21.14 3.81
N GLU A 152 -5.25 -19.82 3.71
CA GLU A 152 -4.58 -18.82 4.57
C GLU A 152 -4.93 -19.01 6.06
N ALA A 153 -6.20 -19.30 6.39
CA ALA A 153 -6.60 -19.63 7.76
C ALA A 153 -5.90 -20.89 8.30
N LYS A 154 -5.77 -21.93 7.48
CA LYS A 154 -5.05 -23.17 7.86
C LYS A 154 -3.55 -22.94 8.03
N GLU A 155 -2.96 -22.07 7.22
CA GLU A 155 -1.58 -21.64 7.39
C GLU A 155 -1.39 -20.92 8.74
N PHE A 156 -2.28 -20.00 9.11
CA PHE A 156 -2.22 -19.34 10.42
C PHE A 156 -2.29 -20.34 11.58
N LEU A 157 -3.13 -21.37 11.50
CA LEU A 157 -3.17 -22.44 12.50
C LEU A 157 -1.85 -23.23 12.55
N ALA A 158 -1.26 -23.55 11.39
CA ALA A 158 0.01 -24.27 11.31
C ALA A 158 1.18 -23.47 11.93
N TYR A 159 1.15 -22.15 11.84
CA TYR A 159 2.13 -21.25 12.45
C TYR A 159 1.80 -20.83 13.90
N GLY A 160 0.73 -21.36 14.49
CA GLY A 160 0.32 -21.08 15.86
C GLY A 160 -0.33 -19.70 16.07
N GLN A 161 -0.70 -19.01 14.98
CA GLN A 161 -1.40 -17.72 14.97
C GLN A 161 -2.90 -17.93 15.09
N VAL A 162 -3.32 -18.41 16.27
CA VAL A 162 -4.70 -18.86 16.53
C VAL A 162 -5.72 -17.71 16.45
N GLN A 163 -5.36 -16.50 16.94
CA GLN A 163 -6.27 -15.36 16.93
C GLN A 163 -6.51 -14.85 15.50
N GLU A 164 -5.47 -14.80 14.69
CA GLU A 164 -5.54 -14.36 13.30
C GLU A 164 -6.31 -15.36 12.43
N ALA A 165 -6.13 -16.66 12.69
CA ALA A 165 -6.93 -17.71 12.07
C ALA A 165 -8.41 -17.59 12.44
N GLN A 166 -8.72 -17.35 13.72
CA GLN A 166 -10.08 -17.17 14.22
C GLN A 166 -10.75 -15.95 13.57
N ASP A 167 -10.11 -14.79 13.58
CA ASP A 167 -10.66 -13.56 13.01
C ASP A 167 -10.97 -13.72 11.50
N LEU A 168 -10.13 -14.47 10.78
CA LEU A 168 -10.32 -14.73 9.35
C LEU A 168 -11.47 -15.73 9.09
N LEU A 169 -11.56 -16.80 9.90
CA LEU A 169 -12.64 -17.79 9.81
C LEU A 169 -13.99 -17.20 10.24
N GLU A 170 -14.03 -16.29 11.23
CA GLU A 170 -15.23 -15.55 11.62
C GLU A 170 -15.73 -14.69 10.44
N GLN A 171 -14.83 -14.00 9.74
CA GLN A 171 -15.17 -13.22 8.55
C GLN A 171 -15.70 -14.09 7.40
N LEU A 172 -15.17 -15.30 7.23
CA LEU A 172 -15.68 -16.24 6.23
C LEU A 172 -17.05 -16.82 6.62
N CYS A 173 -17.23 -17.14 7.90
CA CYS A 173 -18.50 -17.63 8.43
C CYS A 173 -19.61 -16.57 8.31
N LEU A 174 -19.31 -15.29 8.52
CA LEU A 174 -20.27 -14.21 8.28
C LEU A 174 -20.68 -14.06 6.80
N ARG A 175 -19.84 -14.50 5.86
CA ARG A 175 -20.14 -14.47 4.41
C ARG A 175 -20.93 -15.69 3.96
N ASP A 176 -20.65 -16.85 4.52
CA ASP A 176 -21.34 -18.11 4.24
C ASP A 176 -21.38 -19.00 5.49
N PRO A 177 -22.43 -18.86 6.34
CA PRO A 177 -22.56 -19.63 7.57
C PRO A 177 -22.86 -21.12 7.36
N THR A 178 -23.19 -21.52 6.13
CA THR A 178 -23.52 -22.91 5.78
C THR A 178 -22.28 -23.73 5.43
N ASP A 179 -21.11 -23.10 5.39
CA ASP A 179 -19.88 -23.80 5.07
C ASP A 179 -19.44 -24.69 6.24
N ILE A 180 -19.55 -25.99 6.01
CA ILE A 180 -19.20 -27.03 6.97
C ILE A 180 -17.70 -26.96 7.30
N GLU A 181 -16.83 -26.68 6.33
CA GLU A 181 -15.38 -26.71 6.54
C GLU A 181 -14.92 -25.54 7.42
N VAL A 182 -15.41 -24.32 7.16
CA VAL A 182 -15.13 -23.14 7.99
C VAL A 182 -15.74 -23.28 9.39
N THR A 183 -16.96 -23.82 9.47
CA THR A 183 -17.65 -24.02 10.73
C THR A 183 -16.93 -25.03 11.63
N GLU A 184 -16.50 -26.18 11.09
CA GLU A 184 -15.79 -27.20 11.85
C GLU A 184 -14.45 -26.71 12.39
N GLU A 185 -13.67 -25.99 11.58
CA GLU A 185 -12.38 -25.43 11.99
C GLU A 185 -12.56 -24.37 13.09
N LEU A 186 -13.55 -23.49 12.94
CA LEU A 186 -13.83 -22.44 13.92
C LEU A 186 -14.40 -23.02 15.24
N LEU A 187 -15.24 -24.05 15.18
CA LEU A 187 -15.70 -24.79 16.35
C LEU A 187 -14.55 -25.55 17.03
N SER A 188 -13.61 -26.09 16.26
CA SER A 188 -12.39 -26.70 16.80
C SER A 188 -11.56 -25.66 17.56
N ILE A 189 -11.36 -24.47 17.00
CA ILE A 189 -10.65 -23.37 17.67
C ILE A 189 -11.34 -22.98 18.99
N TYR A 190 -12.67 -22.79 18.99
CA TYR A 190 -13.41 -22.47 20.22
C TYR A 190 -13.35 -23.57 21.28
N LYS A 191 -13.37 -24.84 20.86
CA LYS A 191 -13.24 -25.97 21.78
C LYS A 191 -11.87 -26.00 22.46
N HIS A 192 -10.81 -25.75 21.69
CA HIS A 192 -9.43 -25.79 22.20
C HIS A 192 -9.06 -24.53 23.00
N GLY A 193 -9.53 -23.36 22.57
CA GLY A 193 -9.31 -22.07 23.24
C GLY A 193 -10.19 -21.86 24.47
N ARG A 194 -11.24 -22.66 24.66
CA ARG A 194 -12.30 -22.45 25.68
C ARG A 194 -12.86 -21.03 25.67
N ASP A 195 -12.85 -20.38 24.51
CA ASP A 195 -13.27 -18.99 24.39
C ASP A 195 -14.79 -18.90 24.24
N GLN A 196 -15.46 -19.01 25.39
CA GLN A 196 -16.90 -18.89 25.49
C GLN A 196 -17.39 -17.48 25.12
N GLN A 197 -16.54 -16.46 25.29
CA GLN A 197 -16.90 -15.07 24.96
C GLN A 197 -16.95 -14.88 23.46
N ALA A 198 -15.96 -15.40 22.72
CA ALA A 198 -15.96 -15.39 21.26
C ALA A 198 -17.14 -16.17 20.69
N LEU A 199 -17.44 -17.37 21.23
CA LEU A 199 -18.60 -18.15 20.82
C LEU A 199 -19.91 -17.38 21.04
N SER A 200 -20.12 -16.80 22.23
CA SER A 200 -21.36 -16.05 22.52
C SER A 200 -21.49 -14.78 21.67
N LYS A 201 -20.39 -14.13 21.30
CA LYS A 201 -20.42 -12.99 20.38
C LYS A 201 -20.81 -13.44 19.00
N MET A 202 -20.21 -14.51 18.51
CA MET A 202 -20.44 -15.01 17.15
C MET A 202 -21.84 -15.60 16.98
N THR A 203 -22.38 -16.32 17.97
CA THR A 203 -23.78 -16.78 17.93
C THR A 203 -24.76 -15.62 17.87
N LYS A 204 -24.53 -14.55 18.65
CA LYS A 204 -25.34 -13.32 18.58
C LYS A 204 -25.24 -12.64 17.21
N CYS A 205 -24.03 -12.53 16.65
CA CYS A 205 -23.84 -11.97 15.31
C CYS A 205 -24.61 -12.79 14.25
N LEU A 206 -24.60 -14.12 14.34
CA LEU A 206 -25.34 -14.98 13.41
C LEU A 206 -26.86 -14.86 13.58
N GLU A 207 -27.37 -14.74 14.82
CA GLU A 207 -28.78 -14.47 15.11
C GLU A 207 -29.23 -13.09 14.58
N GLU A 208 -28.42 -12.05 14.80
CA GLU A 208 -28.70 -10.68 14.32
C GLU A 208 -28.74 -10.59 12.80
N GLN A 209 -27.96 -11.43 12.11
CA GLN A 209 -27.97 -11.53 10.64
C GLN A 209 -29.05 -12.48 10.11
N GLY A 210 -29.84 -13.12 10.99
CA GLY A 210 -30.99 -13.94 10.62
C GLY A 210 -30.64 -15.31 10.04
N PHE A 211 -29.42 -15.81 10.28
CA PHE A 211 -29.02 -17.13 9.81
C PHE A 211 -29.45 -18.23 10.79
N PRO A 212 -29.96 -19.37 10.31
CA PRO A 212 -30.27 -20.50 11.19
C PRO A 212 -28.96 -21.05 11.77
N LEU A 213 -28.83 -21.04 13.09
CA LEU A 213 -27.65 -21.57 13.76
C LEU A 213 -27.54 -23.08 13.46
N PRO A 214 -26.43 -23.56 12.89
CA PRO A 214 -26.24 -24.97 12.71
C PRO A 214 -26.23 -25.68 14.09
N PRO A 215 -26.79 -26.90 14.21
CA PRO A 215 -26.91 -27.62 15.48
C PRO A 215 -25.57 -27.90 16.16
N GLN A 216 -24.47 -27.82 15.40
CA GLN A 216 -23.10 -27.97 15.89
C GLN A 216 -22.67 -26.82 16.82
N TRP A 217 -23.19 -25.60 16.61
CA TRP A 217 -22.92 -24.43 17.46
C TRP A 217 -23.62 -24.54 18.81
N GLU A 218 -24.89 -24.97 18.82
CA GLU A 218 -25.67 -25.18 20.04
C GLU A 218 -25.07 -26.30 20.91
N ALA A 219 -24.68 -27.41 20.29
CA ALA A 219 -24.05 -28.53 20.99
C ALA A 219 -22.73 -28.12 21.67
N LEU A 220 -21.94 -27.27 21.04
CA LEU A 220 -20.67 -26.79 21.59
C LEU A 220 -20.88 -25.76 22.71
N ALA A 221 -21.88 -24.88 22.57
CA ALA A 221 -22.29 -23.95 23.62
C ALA A 221 -22.75 -24.68 24.90
N GLU A 222 -23.51 -25.78 24.76
CA GLU A 222 -23.90 -26.60 25.90
C GLU A 222 -22.72 -27.34 26.55
N GLN A 223 -21.79 -27.85 25.75
CA GLN A 223 -20.61 -28.57 26.27
C GLN A 223 -19.70 -27.64 27.09
N LEU A 224 -19.46 -26.42 26.62
CA LEU A 224 -18.65 -25.43 27.35
C LEU A 224 -19.36 -24.91 28.61
N ASN A 225 -20.70 -24.80 28.60
CA ASN A 225 -21.46 -24.45 29.79
C ASN A 225 -21.44 -25.53 30.88
N LYS A 226 -21.33 -26.81 30.51
CA LYS A 226 -21.24 -27.94 31.46
C LYS A 226 -19.86 -28.07 32.11
N THR A 227 -18.78 -27.66 31.45
CA THR A 227 -17.41 -27.75 31.99
C THR A 227 -17.08 -26.67 33.03
N LEU A 228 -17.82 -25.55 33.06
CA LEU A 228 -17.69 -24.49 34.07
C LEU A 228 -18.49 -24.75 35.36
N LYS A 229 -19.38 -25.76 35.37
CA LYS A 229 -20.20 -26.14 36.54
C LYS A 229 -19.63 -27.33 37.34
N LYS A 230 -18.39 -27.73 37.07
CA LYS A 230 -17.67 -28.79 37.80
C LYS A 230 -16.46 -28.19 38.50
#